data_AF-A0A7V6R417-F1
#
_entry.id   AF-A0A7V6R417-F1
#
_cell.length_a   1.000
_cell.length_b   1.000
_cell.length_c   1.000
_cell.angle_alpha   90.00
_cell.angle_beta   90.00
_cell.angle_gamma   90.00
#
_symmetry.space_group_name_H-M   'P 1'
#
loop_
_entity.id
_entity.type
_entity.pdbx_description
1 polymer ?
#
loop_
_entity_poly.entity_id
_entity_poly.type
_entity_poly.pdbx_seq_one_letter_code
_entity_poly.pdbx_strand_id
1 'polypeptide(L)'
;MYCTNCGANISDNSKFCTQCGAKIERASVETPVTPELNQRKFGKTGLVIIIAAILIVFSCVVMAKNSIIRAVSPKSYLGIILNNTISKISQELNNSRNELMGFTLTEKDDFTLGLAGEIASMSSEGGFIDYSNIKRLGANFNISVDKGNKQLLWKSQVLYRDNPLLSINFFLNDSEVGVNIPELFDHYWTAGTEKFGRKWNDSYVGWQLINFRISDDLDLSFSKLMDYSSKVITDETRKKIAEITKEFLKHIKIGDMTSSNVTIKGKSVKAREIQVIIEGSELESYLIDIMETYVEDEYFVNQISATGNYDDFMDGFDIFINGFKDNVNIRGDITLYVTEYKGLIVKLELEKEFEVYDQMVELMLEISSNDIDNLINDFKFDFELDAGGETLAIELSSKGNHVPQKGLYTDDTRLVVRIPYEDNLIFESECDVDLKKGTIDGSYKLREGESGIKLDFSGKYINSKGLDISLDDVGITVSSYPGTIKIRGSIDFKLAKGAQKDLIKIGEKQYILDMDEDQIYEYFEEEGIDDRLRELWDSFNTAIGFY
;
A
#
# COMPACT_ATOMS: atom_id res chain seq x y z
N MET A 1 40.26 6.35 17.88
CA MET A 1 39.26 7.14 17.09
C MET A 1 38.33 6.21 16.31
N TYR A 2 37.13 6.62 15.87
CA TYR A 2 36.24 5.76 15.07
C TYR A 2 36.28 6.11 13.57
N CYS A 3 36.16 5.10 12.71
CA CYS A 3 36.08 5.30 11.26
C CYS A 3 34.82 6.07 10.90
N THR A 4 34.94 7.20 10.20
CA THR A 4 33.77 7.96 9.71
C THR A 4 33.05 7.27 8.56
N ASN A 5 33.67 6.27 7.94
CA ASN A 5 33.06 5.52 6.82
C ASN A 5 32.32 4.26 7.28
N CYS A 6 32.83 3.53 8.29
CA CYS A 6 32.21 2.25 8.71
C CYS A 6 32.00 2.10 10.23
N GLY A 7 32.34 3.10 11.04
CA GLY A 7 32.12 3.06 12.50
C GLY A 7 33.06 2.15 13.30
N ALA A 8 34.01 1.45 12.66
CA ALA A 8 34.98 0.60 13.37
C ALA A 8 35.92 1.42 14.28
N ASN A 9 36.31 0.86 15.44
CA ASN A 9 37.30 1.48 16.33
C ASN A 9 38.71 1.35 15.71
N ILE A 10 39.39 2.47 15.55
CA ILE A 10 40.71 2.60 14.91
C ILE A 10 41.72 3.11 15.95
N SER A 11 42.88 2.45 15.98
CA SER A 11 44.10 2.93 16.64
C SER A 11 44.45 4.35 16.18
N ASP A 12 44.80 5.22 17.14
CA ASP A 12 45.10 6.63 16.88
C ASP A 12 46.35 6.85 15.98
N ASN A 13 47.10 5.78 15.67
CA ASN A 13 48.25 5.81 14.76
C ASN A 13 48.03 5.16 13.39
N SER A 14 46.86 4.60 13.09
CA SER A 14 46.57 4.03 11.78
C SER A 14 46.35 5.10 10.70
N LYS A 15 46.98 4.90 9.53
CA LYS A 15 46.81 5.76 8.33
C LYS A 15 45.60 5.36 7.47
N PHE A 16 45.12 4.14 7.64
CA PHE A 16 43.97 3.55 6.95
C PHE A 16 43.16 2.71 7.94
N CYS A 17 41.85 2.61 7.74
CA CYS A 17 40.99 1.71 8.48
C CYS A 17 41.28 0.27 8.07
N THR A 18 41.61 -0.60 9.03
CA THR A 18 41.89 -2.03 8.77
C THR A 18 40.65 -2.84 8.43
N GLN A 19 39.45 -2.29 8.64
CA GLN A 19 38.18 -2.97 8.37
C GLN A 19 37.58 -2.61 7.00
N CYS A 20 37.67 -1.36 6.54
CA CYS A 20 37.08 -0.93 5.27
C CYS A 20 38.07 -0.31 4.27
N GLY A 21 39.36 -0.19 4.63
CA GLY A 21 40.40 0.37 3.75
C GLY A 21 40.38 1.90 3.62
N ALA A 22 39.43 2.60 4.24
CA ALA A 22 39.32 4.06 4.13
C ALA A 22 40.54 4.79 4.74
N LYS A 23 41.09 5.77 4.01
CA LYS A 23 42.23 6.59 4.44
C LYS A 23 41.80 7.58 5.53
N ILE A 24 42.61 7.70 6.58
CA ILE A 24 42.33 8.58 7.72
C ILE A 24 43.18 9.85 7.59
N GLU A 25 42.53 10.98 7.28
CA GLU A 25 43.18 12.29 7.18
C GLU A 25 43.36 12.90 8.58
N ARG A 26 44.61 13.19 8.96
CA ARG A 26 44.91 13.93 10.20
C ARG A 26 45.25 15.36 9.84
N ALA A 27 44.57 16.31 10.48
CA ALA A 27 45.00 17.70 10.49
C ALA A 27 46.27 17.82 11.36
N SER A 28 47.42 18.04 10.73
CA SER A 28 48.66 18.35 11.43
C SER A 28 48.58 19.77 11.98
N VAL A 29 48.68 19.91 13.30
CA VAL A 29 48.92 21.20 13.96
C VAL A 29 50.41 21.54 13.76
N GLU A 30 50.69 22.59 13.00
CA GLU A 30 52.03 23.20 12.92
C GLU A 30 51.99 24.63 13.50
N THR A 31 52.78 24.87 14.55
CA THR A 31 53.27 26.20 14.97
C THR A 31 54.71 26.39 14.45
N PRO A 32 55.19 27.64 14.30
CA PRO A 32 56.00 28.04 13.16
C PRO A 32 57.50 28.03 13.45
N VAL A 33 58.30 27.62 12.46
CA VAL A 33 59.72 28.00 12.36
C VAL A 33 60.01 28.48 10.94
N THR A 34 60.59 29.67 10.90
CA THR A 34 60.93 30.54 9.78
C THR A 34 61.77 29.86 8.70
N PRO A 35 61.44 30.02 7.40
CA PRO A 35 62.38 29.81 6.32
C PRO A 35 62.96 31.14 5.83
N GLU A 36 64.28 31.29 5.90
CA GLU A 36 64.99 32.16 4.96
C GLU A 36 64.91 31.51 3.57
N LEU A 37 64.21 32.15 2.64
CA LEU A 37 64.36 31.87 1.22
C LEU A 37 64.19 33.15 0.40
N ASN A 38 65.31 33.49 -0.22
CA ASN A 38 65.50 34.54 -1.19
C ASN A 38 64.79 34.15 -2.51
N GLN A 39 63.88 35.03 -2.96
CA GLN A 39 63.34 35.23 -4.33
C GLN A 39 62.51 34.06 -4.94
N ARG A 40 61.26 34.24 -5.39
CA ARG A 40 60.70 35.34 -6.21
C ARG A 40 59.23 35.60 -5.85
N LYS A 41 58.83 36.88 -5.83
CA LYS A 41 57.46 37.35 -5.56
C LYS A 41 56.50 36.93 -6.69
N PHE A 42 55.63 35.96 -6.44
CA PHE A 42 54.34 35.88 -7.14
C PHE A 42 53.35 36.81 -6.43
N GLY A 43 52.83 37.80 -7.16
CA GLY A 43 51.94 38.82 -6.61
C GLY A 43 50.64 38.21 -6.05
N LYS A 44 50.15 38.74 -4.92
CA LYS A 44 48.92 38.32 -4.24
C LYS A 44 47.67 38.27 -5.15
N THR A 45 47.69 38.96 -6.28
CA THR A 45 46.65 38.92 -7.32
C THR A 45 46.66 37.62 -8.13
N GLY A 46 47.80 36.98 -8.37
CA GLY A 46 47.90 35.73 -9.14
C GLY A 46 47.34 34.52 -8.40
N LEU A 47 47.51 34.47 -7.08
CA LEU A 47 47.00 33.36 -6.25
C LEU A 47 45.48 33.41 -6.08
N VAL A 48 44.90 34.61 -6.02
CA VAL A 48 43.44 34.83 -6.03
C VAL A 48 42.83 34.45 -7.38
N ILE A 49 43.50 34.75 -8.50
CA ILE A 49 43.05 34.35 -9.84
C ILE A 49 43.08 32.82 -10.01
N ILE A 50 44.10 32.14 -9.47
CA ILE A 50 44.19 30.66 -9.52
C ILE A 50 43.11 30.01 -8.65
N ILE A 51 42.86 30.51 -7.44
CA ILE A 51 41.78 30.00 -6.58
C ILE A 51 40.40 30.27 -7.20
N ALA A 52 40.19 31.45 -7.79
CA ALA A 52 38.96 31.76 -8.52
C ALA A 52 38.81 30.87 -9.76
N ALA A 53 39.89 30.61 -10.51
CA ALA A 53 39.87 29.70 -11.66
C ALA A 53 39.60 28.24 -11.24
N ILE A 54 40.15 27.77 -10.12
CA ILE A 54 39.87 26.44 -9.57
C ILE A 54 38.42 26.37 -9.09
N LEU A 55 37.90 27.38 -8.40
CA LEU A 55 36.49 27.44 -7.98
C LEU A 55 35.55 27.55 -9.18
N ILE A 56 35.93 28.25 -10.25
CA ILE A 56 35.18 28.31 -11.51
C ILE A 56 35.23 26.96 -12.22
N VAL A 57 36.39 26.29 -12.29
CA VAL A 57 36.52 24.95 -12.88
C VAL A 57 35.76 23.92 -12.05
N PHE A 58 35.81 23.99 -10.72
CA PHE A 58 35.08 23.10 -9.82
C PHE A 58 33.57 23.38 -9.89
N SER A 59 33.16 24.64 -9.96
CA SER A 59 31.79 25.07 -10.24
C SER A 59 31.32 24.60 -11.61
N CYS A 60 32.14 24.70 -12.65
CA CYS A 60 31.85 24.22 -14.00
C CYS A 60 31.79 22.69 -14.05
N VAL A 61 32.63 21.97 -13.29
CA VAL A 61 32.58 20.51 -13.18
C VAL A 61 31.36 20.05 -12.39
N VAL A 62 30.93 20.78 -11.35
CA VAL A 62 29.69 20.52 -10.61
C VAL A 62 28.45 20.84 -11.46
N MET A 63 28.45 21.97 -12.18
CA MET A 63 27.37 22.36 -13.10
C MET A 63 27.32 21.49 -14.35
N ALA A 64 28.46 20.93 -14.79
CA ALA A 64 28.55 20.00 -15.90
C ALA A 64 28.50 18.53 -15.47
N LYS A 65 28.39 18.21 -14.17
CA LYS A 65 28.43 16.81 -13.66
C LYS A 65 27.41 15.93 -14.37
N ASN A 66 26.17 16.41 -14.50
CA ASN A 66 25.16 15.68 -15.25
C ASN A 66 25.53 15.60 -16.74
N SER A 67 26.02 16.67 -17.36
CA SER A 67 26.38 16.68 -18.79
C SER A 67 27.60 15.82 -19.14
N ILE A 68 28.56 15.68 -18.21
CA ILE A 68 29.76 14.84 -18.34
C ILE A 68 29.42 13.37 -18.08
N ILE A 69 28.68 13.05 -17.01
CA ILE A 69 28.21 11.67 -16.74
C ILE A 69 27.29 11.19 -17.88
N ARG A 70 26.46 12.08 -18.44
CA ARG A 70 25.62 11.82 -19.63
C ARG A 70 26.43 11.32 -20.83
N ALA A 71 27.58 11.94 -21.11
CA ALA A 71 28.40 11.59 -22.26
C ALA A 71 29.31 10.36 -22.01
N VAL A 72 29.68 10.11 -20.74
CA VAL A 72 30.68 9.11 -20.37
C VAL A 72 30.06 7.80 -19.87
N SER A 73 28.87 7.85 -19.25
CA SER A 73 28.15 6.66 -18.78
C SER A 73 26.62 6.85 -18.83
N PRO A 74 25.99 6.64 -20.01
CA PRO A 74 24.54 6.76 -20.19
C PRO A 74 23.72 5.86 -19.25
N LYS A 75 24.17 4.62 -18.99
CA LYS A 75 23.53 3.70 -18.03
C LYS A 75 23.52 4.28 -16.61
N SER A 76 24.65 4.84 -16.15
CA SER A 76 24.71 5.48 -14.84
C SER A 76 23.83 6.73 -14.77
N TYR A 77 23.70 7.48 -15.86
CA TYR A 77 22.77 8.61 -15.93
C TYR A 77 21.31 8.17 -15.80
N LEU A 78 20.90 7.12 -16.52
CA LEU A 78 19.56 6.53 -16.41
C LEU A 78 19.25 6.11 -14.97
N GLY A 79 20.19 5.43 -14.30
CA GLY A 79 20.04 5.05 -12.89
C GLY A 79 19.85 6.24 -11.95
N ILE A 80 20.55 7.35 -12.19
CA ILE A 80 20.40 8.58 -11.40
C ILE A 80 18.99 9.19 -11.59
N ILE A 81 18.50 9.32 -12.83
CA ILE A 81 17.20 9.95 -13.08
C ILE A 81 16.04 9.08 -12.58
N LEU A 82 16.15 7.76 -12.68
CA LEU A 82 15.18 6.82 -12.10
C LEU A 82 15.13 6.97 -10.58
N ASN A 83 16.29 6.95 -9.91
CA ASN A 83 16.36 7.12 -8.47
C ASN A 83 15.80 8.48 -8.00
N ASN A 84 16.10 9.57 -8.72
CA ASN A 84 15.56 10.89 -8.41
C ASN A 84 14.03 10.91 -8.52
N THR A 85 13.48 10.29 -9.56
CA THR A 85 12.03 10.23 -9.82
C THR A 85 11.32 9.45 -8.73
N ILE A 86 11.81 8.23 -8.41
CA ILE A 86 11.26 7.40 -7.34
C ILE A 86 11.36 8.10 -5.98
N SER A 87 12.52 8.71 -5.68
CA SER A 87 12.72 9.46 -4.43
C SER A 87 11.73 10.62 -4.32
N LYS A 88 11.45 11.30 -5.43
CA LYS A 88 10.50 12.41 -5.48
C LYS A 88 9.06 11.92 -5.25
N ILE A 89 8.60 10.90 -5.95
CA ILE A 89 7.27 10.31 -5.75
C ILE A 89 7.11 9.81 -4.30
N SER A 90 8.11 9.11 -3.78
CA SER A 90 8.10 8.64 -2.38
C SER A 90 8.01 9.80 -1.39
N GLN A 91 8.75 10.88 -1.63
CA GLN A 91 8.67 12.08 -0.81
C GLN A 91 7.28 12.74 -0.89
N GLU A 92 6.70 12.86 -2.09
CA GLU A 92 5.36 13.43 -2.30
C GLU A 92 4.28 12.62 -1.58
N LEU A 93 4.29 11.29 -1.72
CA LEU A 93 3.36 10.39 -1.02
C LEU A 93 3.50 10.50 0.51
N ASN A 94 4.75 10.53 1.01
CA ASN A 94 4.99 10.72 2.44
C ASN A 94 4.51 12.09 2.94
N ASN A 95 4.74 13.16 2.17
CA ASN A 95 4.27 14.51 2.51
C ASN A 95 2.75 14.56 2.52
N SER A 96 2.10 14.02 1.49
CA SER A 96 0.64 13.93 1.39
C SER A 96 0.06 13.20 2.60
N ARG A 97 0.55 12.00 2.91
CA ARG A 97 0.13 11.22 4.09
C ARG A 97 0.31 12.02 5.38
N ASN A 98 1.47 12.65 5.58
CA ASN A 98 1.76 13.37 6.82
C ASN A 98 0.86 14.60 7.00
N GLU A 99 0.61 15.35 5.93
CA GLU A 99 -0.27 16.53 5.94
C GLU A 99 -1.73 16.15 6.14
N LEU A 100 -2.21 15.07 5.50
CA LEU A 100 -3.57 14.57 5.67
C LEU A 100 -3.77 13.97 7.06
N MET A 101 -2.94 13.00 7.46
CA MET A 101 -3.07 12.36 8.77
C MET A 101 -2.85 13.34 9.93
N GLY A 102 -1.98 14.34 9.79
CA GLY A 102 -1.65 15.33 10.81
C GLY A 102 -0.81 14.79 11.99
N PHE A 103 -0.49 13.49 11.99
CA PHE A 103 0.42 12.83 12.93
C PHE A 103 1.07 11.60 12.28
N THR A 104 2.06 11.03 12.96
CA THR A 104 2.76 9.81 12.51
C THR A 104 2.53 8.68 13.52
N LEU A 105 2.13 7.52 13.00
CA LEU A 105 2.17 6.24 13.71
C LEU A 105 3.42 5.48 13.30
N THR A 106 4.23 5.10 14.28
CA THR A 106 5.40 4.23 14.07
C THR A 106 5.07 2.79 14.42
N GLU A 107 5.95 1.87 14.05
CA GLU A 107 5.84 0.45 14.41
C GLU A 107 5.72 0.21 15.92
N LYS A 108 6.20 1.15 16.76
CA LYS A 108 6.15 1.05 18.22
C LYS A 108 4.96 1.76 18.86
N ASP A 109 4.21 2.52 18.07
CA ASP A 109 3.12 3.32 18.62
C ASP A 109 1.86 2.47 18.81
N ASP A 110 1.29 2.60 19.99
CA ASP A 110 -0.07 2.17 20.29
C ASP A 110 -1.08 3.05 19.55
N PHE A 111 -2.24 2.51 19.23
CA PHE A 111 -3.28 3.26 18.55
C PHE A 111 -4.69 2.76 18.86
N THR A 112 -5.66 3.64 18.60
CA THR A 112 -7.09 3.33 18.60
C THR A 112 -7.68 3.67 17.24
N LEU A 113 -8.53 2.78 16.74
CA LEU A 113 -9.33 2.96 15.52
C LEU A 113 -10.80 2.82 15.89
N GLY A 114 -11.61 3.81 15.53
CA GLY A 114 -13.05 3.81 15.67
C GLY A 114 -13.70 3.95 14.30
N LEU A 115 -14.72 3.14 14.02
CA LEU A 115 -15.61 3.29 12.88
C LEU A 115 -17.04 3.21 13.39
N ALA A 116 -17.90 4.14 13.01
CA ALA A 116 -19.31 4.08 13.30
C ALA A 116 -20.12 4.50 12.07
N GLY A 117 -21.33 3.98 11.94
CA GLY A 117 -22.26 4.42 10.92
C GLY A 117 -23.71 4.19 11.33
N GLU A 118 -24.61 5.01 10.79
CA GLU A 118 -26.05 4.91 11.02
C GLU A 118 -26.81 5.12 9.71
N ILE A 119 -27.83 4.30 9.47
CA ILE A 119 -28.74 4.44 8.35
C ILE A 119 -29.82 5.46 8.70
N ALA A 120 -29.82 6.60 8.02
CA ALA A 120 -30.86 7.63 8.14
C ALA A 120 -32.10 7.32 7.30
N SER A 121 -31.92 6.73 6.11
CA SER A 121 -33.02 6.25 5.27
C SER A 121 -32.53 5.27 4.19
N MET A 122 -33.41 4.38 3.75
CA MET A 122 -33.19 3.54 2.56
C MET A 122 -34.46 3.53 1.71
N SER A 123 -34.29 3.51 0.39
CA SER A 123 -35.39 3.47 -0.58
C SER A 123 -34.99 2.63 -1.79
N SER A 124 -35.97 2.02 -2.47
CA SER A 124 -35.77 1.35 -3.75
C SER A 124 -36.75 1.87 -4.80
N GLU A 125 -36.26 2.02 -6.02
CA GLU A 125 -37.07 2.28 -7.21
C GLU A 125 -37.43 0.94 -7.86
N GLY A 126 -38.71 0.64 -8.03
CA GLY A 126 -39.20 -0.61 -8.66
C GLY A 126 -39.45 -1.81 -7.74
N GLY A 127 -39.21 -1.67 -6.43
CA GLY A 127 -39.48 -2.73 -5.43
C GLY A 127 -40.72 -2.46 -4.56
N PHE A 128 -41.31 -3.53 -3.99
CA PHE A 128 -42.43 -3.46 -3.03
C PHE A 128 -41.98 -3.53 -1.56
N ILE A 129 -40.67 -3.48 -1.29
CA ILE A 129 -40.11 -3.66 0.06
C ILE A 129 -40.04 -2.31 0.77
N ASP A 130 -40.70 -2.21 1.93
CA ASP A 130 -40.59 -1.05 2.81
C ASP A 130 -39.35 -1.19 3.71
N TYR A 131 -38.39 -0.27 3.55
CA TYR A 131 -37.18 -0.21 4.35
C TYR A 131 -37.30 0.76 5.54
N SER A 132 -38.49 1.22 5.89
CA SER A 132 -38.70 2.14 7.02
C SER A 132 -38.22 1.57 8.36
N ASN A 133 -38.25 0.25 8.51
CA ASN A 133 -37.86 -0.43 9.75
C ASN A 133 -36.36 -0.40 10.04
N ILE A 134 -35.50 -0.32 9.02
CA ILE A 134 -34.03 -0.26 9.22
C ILE A 134 -33.50 1.15 9.51
N LYS A 135 -34.40 2.14 9.62
CA LYS A 135 -34.04 3.50 10.01
C LYS A 135 -33.43 3.48 11.41
N ARG A 136 -32.29 4.16 11.59
CA ARG A 136 -31.49 4.20 12.81
C ARG A 136 -30.87 2.86 13.19
N LEU A 137 -30.78 1.93 12.24
CA LEU A 137 -29.85 0.81 12.36
C LEU A 137 -28.44 1.38 12.21
N GLY A 138 -27.58 1.11 13.18
CA GLY A 138 -26.21 1.56 13.18
C GLY A 138 -25.25 0.45 13.59
N ALA A 139 -23.98 0.68 13.36
CA ALA A 139 -22.92 -0.18 13.85
C ALA A 139 -21.76 0.68 14.35
N ASN A 140 -21.09 0.20 15.40
CA ASN A 140 -19.84 0.77 15.87
C ASN A 140 -18.78 -0.33 15.95
N PHE A 141 -17.53 0.07 15.71
CA PHE A 141 -16.36 -0.78 15.74
C PHE A 141 -15.25 0.03 16.38
N ASN A 142 -14.62 -0.52 17.41
CA ASN A 142 -13.51 0.11 18.11
C ASN A 142 -12.40 -0.91 18.29
N ILE A 143 -11.24 -0.64 17.73
CA ILE A 143 -10.02 -1.44 17.89
C ILE A 143 -9.05 -0.61 18.71
N SER A 144 -8.44 -1.23 19.73
CA SER A 144 -7.33 -0.66 20.48
C SER A 144 -6.16 -1.64 20.45
N VAL A 145 -5.00 -1.13 20.07
CA VAL A 145 -3.77 -1.90 19.93
C VAL A 145 -2.72 -1.33 20.87
N ASP A 146 -2.36 -2.10 21.89
CA ASP A 146 -1.26 -1.84 22.82
C ASP A 146 -0.08 -2.74 22.44
N LYS A 147 0.88 -2.18 21.72
CA LYS A 147 2.05 -2.92 21.24
C LYS A 147 3.04 -3.19 22.35
N GLY A 148 3.12 -2.30 23.34
CA GLY A 148 4.01 -2.46 24.49
C GLY A 148 3.68 -3.70 25.31
N ASN A 149 2.38 -3.95 25.52
CA ASN A 149 1.89 -5.14 26.23
C ASN A 149 1.48 -6.29 25.30
N LYS A 150 1.58 -6.09 23.99
CA LYS A 150 1.21 -7.06 22.94
C LYS A 150 -0.26 -7.49 23.04
N GLN A 151 -1.15 -6.51 23.12
CA GLN A 151 -2.58 -6.72 23.29
C GLN A 151 -3.36 -6.01 22.20
N LEU A 152 -4.39 -6.68 21.70
CA LEU A 152 -5.42 -6.11 20.86
C LEU A 152 -6.77 -6.33 21.54
N LEU A 153 -7.61 -5.30 21.54
CA LEU A 153 -9.00 -5.37 21.92
C LEU A 153 -9.84 -4.80 20.79
N TRP A 154 -10.80 -5.57 20.32
CA TRP A 154 -11.79 -5.14 19.36
C TRP A 154 -13.18 -5.25 20.00
N LYS A 155 -13.94 -4.17 19.94
CA LYS A 155 -15.35 -4.14 20.34
C LYS A 155 -16.17 -3.72 19.14
N SER A 156 -17.25 -4.43 18.87
CA SER A 156 -18.23 -4.02 17.89
C SER A 156 -19.62 -4.11 18.47
N GLN A 157 -20.50 -3.21 18.02
CA GLN A 157 -21.90 -3.24 18.41
C GLN A 157 -22.79 -2.94 17.21
N VAL A 158 -23.88 -3.67 17.10
CA VAL A 158 -25.01 -3.33 16.24
C VAL A 158 -26.03 -2.59 17.10
N LEU A 159 -26.50 -1.44 16.64
CA LEU A 159 -27.40 -0.55 17.36
C LEU A 159 -28.72 -0.43 16.60
N TYR A 160 -29.83 -0.42 17.32
CA TYR A 160 -31.12 -0.01 16.80
C TYR A 160 -31.70 1.13 17.63
N ARG A 161 -31.84 2.30 17.01
CA ARG A 161 -32.31 3.53 17.68
C ARG A 161 -31.50 3.82 18.96
N ASP A 162 -30.18 3.74 18.84
CA ASP A 162 -29.19 3.91 19.92
C ASP A 162 -29.15 2.79 20.98
N ASN A 163 -29.96 1.73 20.86
CA ASN A 163 -29.93 0.60 21.78
C ASN A 163 -29.06 -0.53 21.20
N PRO A 164 -28.07 -1.07 21.93
CA PRO A 164 -27.33 -2.27 21.50
C PRO A 164 -28.27 -3.44 21.26
N LEU A 165 -28.23 -4.01 20.06
CA LEU A 165 -28.87 -5.28 19.71
C LEU A 165 -27.91 -6.45 19.89
N LEU A 166 -26.65 -6.24 19.52
CA LEU A 166 -25.59 -7.26 19.54
C LEU A 166 -24.28 -6.58 19.85
N SER A 167 -23.49 -7.16 20.76
CA SER A 167 -22.15 -6.72 21.09
C SER A 167 -21.18 -7.88 20.88
N ILE A 168 -20.09 -7.64 20.17
CA ILE A 168 -19.01 -8.63 20.01
C ILE A 168 -17.72 -8.01 20.52
N ASN A 169 -17.15 -8.63 21.54
CA ASN A 169 -15.87 -8.27 22.12
C ASN A 169 -14.84 -9.35 21.75
N PHE A 170 -13.72 -8.94 21.20
CA PHE A 170 -12.60 -9.81 20.84
C PHE A 170 -11.34 -9.30 21.53
N PHE A 171 -10.55 -10.19 22.11
CA PHE A 171 -9.21 -9.87 22.56
C PHE A 171 -8.19 -10.82 21.95
N LEU A 172 -6.96 -10.30 21.86
CA LEU A 172 -5.83 -11.08 21.43
C LEU A 172 -4.56 -10.64 22.16
N ASN A 173 -3.74 -11.61 22.56
CA ASN A 173 -2.36 -11.40 22.98
C ASN A 173 -1.45 -12.51 22.42
N ASP A 174 -0.20 -12.61 22.88
CA ASP A 174 0.71 -13.65 22.39
C ASP A 174 0.31 -15.07 22.80
N SER A 175 -0.44 -15.24 23.90
CA SER A 175 -0.78 -16.54 24.49
C SER A 175 -2.21 -16.99 24.22
N GLU A 176 -3.15 -16.04 24.14
CA GLU A 176 -4.57 -16.32 24.11
C GLU A 176 -5.32 -15.39 23.17
N VAL A 177 -6.35 -15.95 22.56
CA VAL A 177 -7.38 -15.26 21.80
C VAL A 177 -8.72 -15.58 22.43
N GLY A 178 -9.64 -14.62 22.43
CA GLY A 178 -11.00 -14.94 22.85
C GLY A 178 -12.05 -13.98 22.33
N VAL A 179 -13.27 -14.50 22.27
CA VAL A 179 -14.46 -13.79 21.82
C VAL A 179 -15.52 -13.85 22.92
N ASN A 180 -16.26 -12.77 23.08
CA ASN A 180 -17.39 -12.68 23.99
C ASN A 180 -18.53 -11.97 23.29
N ILE A 181 -19.71 -12.59 23.36
CA ILE A 181 -20.96 -12.05 22.85
C ILE A 181 -21.92 -12.02 24.04
N PRO A 182 -21.95 -10.91 24.83
CA PRO A 182 -22.72 -10.85 26.09
C PRO A 182 -24.20 -11.21 25.94
N GLU A 183 -24.79 -10.94 24.78
CA GLU A 183 -26.17 -11.28 24.47
C GLU A 183 -26.37 -12.80 24.29
N LEU A 184 -25.31 -13.60 24.09
CA LEU A 184 -25.35 -15.05 23.93
C LEU A 184 -24.70 -15.83 25.08
N PHE A 185 -23.59 -15.34 25.64
CA PHE A 185 -22.85 -16.02 26.71
C PHE A 185 -21.99 -15.03 27.50
N ASP A 186 -21.86 -15.25 28.81
CA ASP A 186 -21.24 -14.27 29.71
C ASP A 186 -19.71 -14.35 29.71
N HIS A 187 -19.16 -15.55 29.46
CA HIS A 187 -17.71 -15.81 29.43
C HIS A 187 -17.04 -15.35 28.15
N TYR A 188 -15.72 -15.20 28.19
CA TYR A 188 -14.92 -15.18 26.97
C TYR A 188 -14.61 -16.61 26.53
N TRP A 189 -15.15 -17.00 25.37
CA TRP A 189 -14.72 -18.20 24.67
C TRP A 189 -13.28 -18.02 24.23
N THR A 190 -12.37 -18.77 24.85
CA THR A 190 -10.93 -18.54 24.80
C THR A 190 -10.22 -19.76 24.25
N ALA A 191 -9.12 -19.52 23.53
CA ALA A 191 -8.21 -20.56 23.08
C ALA A 191 -6.77 -20.07 23.10
N GLY A 192 -5.82 -21.01 23.15
CA GLY A 192 -4.40 -20.68 23.00
C GLY A 192 -4.07 -20.32 21.54
N THR A 193 -3.28 -19.27 21.34
CA THR A 193 -2.91 -18.72 20.01
C THR A 193 -1.87 -19.54 19.27
N GLU A 194 -0.93 -20.16 19.98
CA GLU A 194 0.09 -21.02 19.37
C GLU A 194 -0.56 -22.28 18.80
N LYS A 195 -0.26 -22.59 17.52
CA LYS A 195 -0.86 -23.71 16.76
C LYS A 195 -2.38 -23.71 16.84
N PHE A 196 -2.98 -22.51 16.80
CA PHE A 196 -4.43 -22.32 16.85
C PHE A 196 -5.12 -23.15 15.77
N GLY A 197 -4.57 -23.18 14.55
CA GLY A 197 -5.15 -23.91 13.44
C GLY A 197 -5.37 -25.40 13.71
N ARG A 198 -4.31 -26.08 14.19
CA ARG A 198 -4.41 -27.48 14.61
C ARG A 198 -5.43 -27.67 15.75
N LYS A 199 -5.39 -26.83 16.79
CA LYS A 199 -6.34 -26.92 17.91
C LYS A 199 -7.78 -26.75 17.45
N TRP A 200 -8.03 -25.83 16.53
CA TRP A 200 -9.33 -25.62 15.93
C TRP A 200 -9.80 -26.86 15.16
N ASN A 201 -8.96 -27.36 14.24
CA ASN A 201 -9.28 -28.52 13.41
C ASN A 201 -9.47 -29.81 14.22
N ASP A 202 -8.75 -29.97 15.33
CA ASP A 202 -8.84 -31.13 16.23
C ASP A 202 -9.99 -31.01 17.25
N SER A 203 -10.55 -29.82 17.46
CA SER A 203 -11.64 -29.58 18.42
C SER A 203 -13.01 -30.01 17.88
N TYR A 204 -13.93 -30.38 18.79
CA TYR A 204 -15.33 -30.63 18.43
C TYR A 204 -15.98 -29.39 17.79
N VAL A 205 -15.64 -28.19 18.29
CA VAL A 205 -16.16 -26.92 17.76
C VAL A 205 -15.79 -26.72 16.29
N GLY A 206 -14.51 -26.82 15.93
CA GLY A 206 -14.06 -26.61 14.55
C GLY A 206 -14.50 -27.72 13.61
N TRP A 207 -14.40 -28.98 14.04
CA TRP A 207 -14.69 -30.14 13.20
C TRP A 207 -16.19 -30.42 13.03
N GLN A 208 -16.98 -30.44 14.12
CA GLN A 208 -18.38 -30.87 14.10
C GLN A 208 -19.39 -29.72 14.13
N LEU A 209 -19.15 -28.68 14.94
CA LEU A 209 -20.14 -27.59 15.09
C LEU A 209 -20.09 -26.58 13.95
N ILE A 210 -18.90 -26.07 13.64
CA ILE A 210 -18.71 -25.05 12.61
C ILE A 210 -18.40 -25.70 11.25
N ASN A 211 -17.83 -26.91 11.26
CA ASN A 211 -17.47 -27.67 10.07
C ASN A 211 -16.63 -26.83 9.09
N PHE A 212 -15.63 -26.14 9.63
CA PHE A 212 -14.72 -25.29 8.87
C PHE A 212 -13.30 -25.64 9.25
N ARG A 213 -12.44 -25.93 8.27
CA ARG A 213 -11.03 -26.24 8.52
C ARG A 213 -10.17 -25.03 8.14
N ILE A 214 -9.13 -24.81 8.92
CA ILE A 214 -8.11 -23.79 8.66
C ILE A 214 -6.73 -24.44 8.57
N SER A 215 -5.69 -23.71 8.14
CA SER A 215 -4.35 -24.29 8.10
C SER A 215 -3.89 -24.73 9.50
N ASP A 216 -3.37 -25.95 9.64
CA ASP A 216 -2.85 -26.49 10.91
C ASP A 216 -1.73 -25.62 11.51
N ASP A 217 -0.99 -24.92 10.66
CA ASP A 217 0.15 -24.09 11.03
C ASP A 217 -0.23 -22.65 11.41
N LEU A 218 -1.53 -22.31 11.34
CA LEU A 218 -2.02 -20.99 11.72
C LEU A 218 -1.71 -20.69 13.19
N ASP A 219 -0.99 -19.60 13.42
CA ASP A 219 -0.65 -19.06 14.72
C ASP A 219 -1.20 -17.64 14.83
N LEU A 220 -2.08 -17.43 15.81
CA LEU A 220 -2.76 -16.16 16.01
C LEU A 220 -2.04 -15.22 16.99
N SER A 221 -0.85 -15.56 17.46
CA SER A 221 -0.13 -14.72 18.44
C SER A 221 0.02 -13.29 17.94
N PHE A 222 -0.25 -12.33 18.84
CA PHE A 222 -0.20 -10.90 18.51
C PHE A 222 1.10 -10.52 17.80
N SER A 223 2.25 -10.96 18.30
CA SER A 223 3.56 -10.62 17.71
C SER A 223 3.66 -11.07 16.25
N LYS A 224 3.20 -12.29 15.92
CA LYS A 224 3.24 -12.79 14.55
C LYS A 224 2.30 -12.00 13.64
N LEU A 225 1.06 -11.78 14.08
CA LEU A 225 0.09 -11.00 13.30
C LEU A 225 0.55 -9.56 13.03
N MET A 226 1.13 -8.91 14.04
CA MET A 226 1.65 -7.55 13.87
C MET A 226 2.89 -7.50 12.97
N ASP A 227 3.75 -8.52 13.02
CA ASP A 227 4.91 -8.63 12.12
C ASP A 227 4.46 -8.78 10.65
N TYR A 228 3.45 -9.63 10.37
CA TYR A 228 2.90 -9.81 9.01
C TYR A 228 2.32 -8.53 8.41
N SER A 229 1.65 -7.70 9.22
CA SER A 229 1.04 -6.45 8.75
C SER A 229 2.06 -5.39 8.32
N SER A 230 3.33 -5.54 8.69
CA SER A 230 4.38 -4.51 8.51
C SER A 230 5.26 -4.72 7.27
N LYS A 231 5.29 -5.93 6.70
CA LYS A 231 6.20 -6.29 5.59
C LYS A 231 5.47 -7.10 4.52
N VAL A 232 5.63 -6.68 3.26
CA VAL A 232 5.07 -7.39 2.09
C VAL A 232 5.85 -8.66 1.78
N ILE A 233 7.19 -8.63 1.93
CA ILE A 233 8.11 -9.74 1.71
C ILE A 233 9.22 -9.75 2.77
N THR A 234 9.87 -10.89 2.96
CA THR A 234 11.02 -11.05 3.85
C THR A 234 12.25 -10.27 3.38
N ASP A 235 13.17 -9.99 4.30
CA ASP A 235 14.45 -9.35 3.98
C ASP A 235 15.36 -10.24 3.11
N GLU A 236 15.15 -11.57 3.12
CA GLU A 236 15.85 -12.51 2.24
C GLU A 236 15.34 -12.42 0.80
N THR A 237 14.03 -12.52 0.59
CA THR A 237 13.38 -12.36 -0.73
C THR A 237 13.70 -11.01 -1.34
N ARG A 238 13.71 -9.94 -0.53
CA ARG A 238 14.12 -8.60 -1.00
C ARG A 238 15.56 -8.58 -1.54
N LYS A 239 16.49 -9.30 -0.91
CA LYS A 239 17.87 -9.40 -1.40
C LYS A 239 17.94 -10.20 -2.70
N LYS A 240 17.23 -11.33 -2.79
CA LYS A 240 17.15 -12.14 -4.03
C LYS A 240 16.61 -11.32 -5.20
N ILE A 241 15.48 -10.64 -5.01
CA ILE A 241 14.89 -9.72 -6.02
C ILE A 241 15.89 -8.64 -6.44
N ALA A 242 16.62 -8.06 -5.49
CA ALA A 242 17.63 -7.04 -5.80
C ALA A 242 18.81 -7.60 -6.61
N GLU A 243 19.22 -8.84 -6.36
CA GLU A 243 20.26 -9.54 -7.13
C GLU A 243 19.79 -9.90 -8.55
N ILE A 244 18.60 -10.48 -8.68
CA ILE A 244 17.94 -10.78 -9.97
C ILE A 244 17.82 -9.51 -10.81
N THR A 245 17.31 -8.43 -10.22
CA THR A 245 17.18 -7.13 -10.89
C THR A 245 18.54 -6.57 -11.28
N LYS A 246 19.56 -6.67 -10.41
CA LYS A 246 20.91 -6.19 -10.73
C LYS A 246 21.54 -6.96 -11.89
N GLU A 247 21.29 -8.27 -12.01
CA GLU A 247 21.74 -9.06 -13.14
C GLU A 247 21.04 -8.59 -14.42
N PHE A 248 19.71 -8.55 -14.43
CA PHE A 248 18.90 -8.07 -15.55
C PHE A 248 19.34 -6.69 -16.08
N LEU A 249 19.62 -5.73 -15.18
CA LEU A 249 20.09 -4.39 -15.54
C LEU A 249 21.41 -4.38 -16.35
N LYS A 250 22.22 -5.45 -16.31
CA LYS A 250 23.43 -5.57 -17.13
C LYS A 250 23.11 -5.75 -18.62
N HIS A 251 22.01 -6.45 -18.92
CA HIS A 251 21.58 -6.80 -20.28
C HIS A 251 20.90 -5.63 -21.00
N ILE A 252 20.42 -4.63 -20.25
CA ILE A 252 19.87 -3.39 -20.80
C ILE A 252 20.93 -2.65 -21.65
N LYS A 253 20.57 -2.22 -22.84
CA LYS A 253 21.38 -1.35 -23.71
C LYS A 253 20.76 0.05 -23.76
N ILE A 254 21.58 1.07 -23.92
CA ILE A 254 21.10 2.44 -24.14
C ILE A 254 21.26 2.73 -25.62
N GLY A 255 20.14 2.99 -26.30
CA GLY A 255 20.09 3.38 -27.69
C GLY A 255 20.31 4.88 -27.88
N ASP A 256 19.60 5.47 -28.83
CA ASP A 256 19.74 6.88 -29.14
C ASP A 256 19.21 7.79 -28.03
N MET A 257 19.86 8.94 -27.89
CA MET A 257 19.38 10.04 -27.07
C MET A 257 18.92 11.17 -27.97
N THR A 258 17.61 11.35 -28.06
CA THR A 258 16.95 12.33 -28.91
C THR A 258 16.34 13.44 -28.06
N SER A 259 15.58 14.32 -28.70
CA SER A 259 14.77 15.31 -27.99
C SER A 259 13.33 15.25 -28.47
N SER A 260 12.40 15.17 -27.54
CA SER A 260 10.96 15.19 -27.77
C SER A 260 10.36 16.46 -27.15
N ASN A 261 9.14 16.81 -27.58
CA ASN A 261 8.36 17.85 -26.92
C ASN A 261 7.35 17.18 -26.00
N VAL A 262 7.27 17.64 -24.75
CA VAL A 262 6.29 17.18 -23.77
C VAL A 262 5.52 18.35 -23.19
N THR A 263 4.30 18.11 -22.73
CA THR A 263 3.47 19.13 -22.11
C THR A 263 3.68 19.10 -20.60
N ILE A 264 4.19 20.20 -20.02
CA ILE A 264 4.35 20.36 -18.57
C ILE A 264 3.58 21.61 -18.14
N LYS A 265 2.62 21.47 -17.22
CA LYS A 265 1.74 22.56 -16.75
C LYS A 265 1.11 23.35 -17.91
N GLY A 266 0.62 22.64 -18.92
CA GLY A 266 0.01 23.21 -20.13
C GLY A 266 0.98 23.91 -21.10
N LYS A 267 2.30 23.77 -20.91
CA LYS A 267 3.32 24.34 -21.80
C LYS A 267 4.12 23.24 -22.47
N SER A 268 4.27 23.33 -23.79
CA SER A 268 5.18 22.48 -24.54
C SER A 268 6.62 22.85 -24.20
N VAL A 269 7.39 21.88 -23.68
CA VAL A 269 8.80 22.02 -23.36
C VAL A 269 9.62 20.95 -24.08
N LYS A 270 10.85 21.31 -24.45
CA LYS A 270 11.79 20.35 -25.03
C LYS A 270 12.38 19.49 -23.92
N ALA A 271 12.14 18.19 -24.00
CA ALA A 271 12.67 17.17 -23.11
C ALA A 271 13.67 16.27 -23.86
N ARG A 272 14.39 15.47 -23.10
CA ARG A 272 15.32 14.48 -23.63
C ARG A 272 14.62 13.13 -23.64
N GLU A 273 14.72 12.41 -24.73
CA GLU A 273 14.24 11.04 -24.81
C GLU A 273 15.43 10.09 -24.88
N ILE A 274 15.35 8.98 -24.16
CA ILE A 274 16.42 7.99 -24.01
C ILE A 274 15.81 6.64 -24.37
N GLN A 275 16.34 5.99 -25.40
CA GLN A 275 15.96 4.63 -25.74
C GLN A 275 16.64 3.63 -24.80
N VAL A 276 15.85 2.83 -24.12
CA VAL A 276 16.29 1.74 -23.25
C VAL A 276 15.90 0.44 -23.92
N ILE A 277 16.89 -0.25 -24.45
CA ILE A 277 16.72 -1.45 -25.27
C ILE A 277 16.95 -2.67 -24.39
N ILE A 278 15.97 -3.57 -24.34
CA ILE A 278 15.97 -4.77 -23.52
C ILE A 278 15.77 -5.96 -24.46
N GLU A 279 16.60 -6.98 -24.36
CA GLU A 279 16.37 -8.20 -25.14
C GLU A 279 15.15 -8.93 -24.58
N GLY A 280 14.20 -9.32 -25.44
CA GLY A 280 12.92 -9.87 -24.98
C GLY A 280 13.06 -11.16 -24.15
N SER A 281 14.00 -12.03 -24.51
CA SER A 281 14.35 -13.24 -23.76
C SER A 281 14.86 -12.95 -22.34
N GLU A 282 15.59 -11.85 -22.17
CA GLU A 282 16.11 -11.40 -20.87
C GLU A 282 14.99 -10.81 -20.01
N LEU A 283 14.02 -10.09 -20.63
CA LEU A 283 12.83 -9.62 -19.90
C LEU A 283 11.95 -10.79 -19.46
N GLU A 284 11.72 -11.75 -20.35
CA GLU A 284 10.94 -12.97 -20.06
C GLU A 284 11.54 -13.73 -18.86
N SER A 285 12.85 -13.97 -18.90
CA SER A 285 13.58 -14.63 -17.81
C SER A 285 13.49 -13.84 -16.50
N TYR A 286 13.66 -12.52 -16.56
CA TYR A 286 13.53 -11.65 -15.39
C TYR A 286 12.13 -11.70 -14.76
N LEU A 287 11.07 -11.70 -15.57
CA LEU A 287 9.69 -11.79 -15.07
C LEU A 287 9.43 -13.13 -14.37
N ILE A 288 9.88 -14.23 -14.98
CA ILE A 288 9.78 -15.58 -14.40
C ILE A 288 10.51 -15.64 -13.06
N ASP A 289 11.77 -15.21 -13.01
CA ASP A 289 12.59 -15.25 -11.79
C ASP A 289 11.96 -14.45 -10.64
N ILE A 290 11.38 -13.27 -10.94
CA ILE A 290 10.71 -12.43 -9.93
C ILE A 290 9.43 -13.10 -9.42
N MET A 291 8.60 -13.67 -10.31
CA MET A 291 7.36 -14.34 -9.93
C MET A 291 7.62 -15.57 -9.06
N GLU A 292 8.56 -16.43 -9.47
CA GLU A 292 8.97 -17.62 -8.69
C GLU A 292 9.54 -17.21 -7.33
N THR A 293 10.43 -16.22 -7.28
CA THR A 293 11.02 -15.72 -6.03
C THR A 293 9.97 -15.15 -5.07
N TYR A 294 8.93 -14.50 -5.60
CA TYR A 294 7.87 -13.90 -4.78
C TYR A 294 6.94 -14.97 -4.17
N VAL A 295 6.55 -15.98 -4.96
CA VAL A 295 5.68 -17.06 -4.49
C VAL A 295 6.34 -17.94 -3.42
N GLU A 296 7.67 -18.03 -3.44
CA GLU A 296 8.45 -18.71 -2.39
C GLU A 296 8.58 -17.91 -1.08
N ASP A 297 8.11 -16.65 -1.01
CA ASP A 297 8.27 -15.82 0.19
C ASP A 297 7.41 -16.32 1.36
N GLU A 298 8.03 -16.46 2.54
CA GLU A 298 7.35 -16.95 3.75
C GLU A 298 6.13 -16.09 4.14
N TYR A 299 6.17 -14.77 3.96
CA TYR A 299 5.02 -13.92 4.29
C TYR A 299 3.89 -14.11 3.28
N PHE A 300 4.24 -14.25 2.00
CA PHE A 300 3.25 -14.55 0.95
C PHE A 300 2.57 -15.90 1.19
N VAL A 301 3.35 -16.97 1.43
CA VAL A 301 2.85 -18.31 1.74
C VAL A 301 1.89 -18.29 2.92
N ASN A 302 2.26 -17.60 4.01
CA ASN A 302 1.39 -17.48 5.19
C ASN A 302 0.11 -16.70 4.92
N GLN A 303 0.16 -15.62 4.14
CA GLN A 303 -1.03 -14.83 3.78
C GLN A 303 -2.01 -15.66 2.95
N ILE A 304 -1.53 -16.38 1.93
CA ILE A 304 -2.38 -17.25 1.12
C ILE A 304 -2.90 -18.44 1.95
N SER A 305 -2.06 -19.02 2.81
CA SER A 305 -2.48 -20.12 3.70
C SER A 305 -3.59 -19.72 4.67
N ALA A 306 -3.60 -18.46 5.13
CA ALA A 306 -4.68 -17.93 5.98
C ALA A 306 -6.03 -17.85 5.25
N THR A 307 -6.06 -17.87 3.91
CA THR A 307 -7.30 -17.89 3.12
C THR A 307 -7.88 -19.29 2.94
N GLY A 308 -7.15 -20.35 3.31
CA GLY A 308 -7.57 -21.74 3.15
C GLY A 308 -7.34 -22.33 1.75
N ASN A 309 -6.82 -21.56 0.79
CA ASN A 309 -6.71 -21.95 -0.63
C ASN A 309 -5.24 -22.07 -1.10
N TYR A 310 -4.30 -22.44 -0.23
CA TYR A 310 -2.88 -22.45 -0.62
C TYR A 310 -2.55 -23.47 -1.72
N ASP A 311 -3.02 -24.72 -1.57
CA ASP A 311 -2.75 -25.76 -2.56
C ASP A 311 -3.39 -25.41 -3.92
N ASP A 312 -4.66 -24.98 -3.91
CA ASP A 312 -5.36 -24.52 -5.12
C ASP A 312 -4.66 -23.33 -5.79
N PHE A 313 -4.13 -22.40 -4.99
CA PHE A 313 -3.35 -21.27 -5.50
C PHE A 313 -2.05 -21.74 -6.17
N MET A 314 -1.31 -22.65 -5.52
CA MET A 314 -0.04 -23.15 -6.05
C MET A 314 -0.24 -23.96 -7.34
N ASP A 315 -1.28 -24.80 -7.40
CA ASP A 315 -1.67 -25.50 -8.62
C ASP A 315 -2.00 -24.50 -9.75
N GLY A 316 -2.77 -23.45 -9.43
CA GLY A 316 -3.09 -22.38 -10.38
C GLY A 316 -1.87 -21.59 -10.85
N PHE A 317 -0.94 -21.29 -9.94
CA PHE A 317 0.33 -20.61 -10.24
C PHE A 317 1.22 -21.46 -11.14
N ASP A 318 1.34 -22.76 -10.85
CA ASP A 318 2.13 -23.69 -11.67
C ASP A 318 1.55 -23.82 -13.08
N ILE A 319 0.22 -23.89 -13.23
CA ILE A 319 -0.44 -23.85 -14.54
C ILE A 319 -0.11 -22.54 -15.27
N PHE A 320 -0.21 -21.41 -14.57
CA PHE A 320 0.08 -20.10 -15.13
C PHE A 320 1.53 -19.97 -15.58
N ILE A 321 2.51 -20.29 -14.74
CA ILE A 321 3.94 -20.10 -15.04
C ILE A 321 4.40 -21.02 -16.18
N ASN A 322 3.90 -22.27 -16.22
CA ASN A 322 4.18 -23.19 -17.33
C ASN A 322 3.51 -22.69 -18.62
N GLY A 323 2.26 -22.22 -18.52
CA GLY A 323 1.57 -21.59 -19.66
C GLY A 323 2.32 -20.36 -20.18
N PHE A 324 2.87 -19.53 -19.30
CA PHE A 324 3.69 -18.38 -19.66
C PHE A 324 4.96 -18.82 -20.39
N LYS A 325 5.73 -19.77 -19.81
CA LYS A 325 6.97 -20.31 -20.40
C LYS A 325 6.76 -20.96 -21.77
N ASP A 326 5.66 -21.67 -21.96
CA ASP A 326 5.41 -22.43 -23.19
C ASP A 326 4.87 -21.55 -24.33
N ASN A 327 4.15 -20.47 -24.01
CA ASN A 327 3.32 -19.76 -24.99
C ASN A 327 3.66 -18.28 -25.15
N VAL A 328 4.39 -17.67 -24.21
CA VAL A 328 4.85 -16.28 -24.34
C VAL A 328 6.26 -16.31 -24.89
N ASN A 329 6.43 -15.85 -26.13
CA ASN A 329 7.74 -15.69 -26.74
C ASN A 329 7.95 -14.21 -27.08
N ILE A 330 8.68 -13.50 -26.22
CA ILE A 330 8.96 -12.08 -26.45
C ILE A 330 10.10 -11.97 -27.47
N ARG A 331 9.77 -12.05 -28.75
CA ARG A 331 10.78 -12.04 -29.82
C ARG A 331 11.42 -10.66 -30.01
N GLY A 332 12.74 -10.66 -30.11
CA GLY A 332 13.53 -9.48 -30.46
C GLY A 332 13.65 -8.45 -29.34
N ASP A 333 14.22 -7.31 -29.68
CA ASP A 333 14.46 -6.23 -28.72
C ASP A 333 13.16 -5.48 -28.40
N ILE A 334 13.03 -5.08 -27.15
CA ILE A 334 11.98 -4.22 -26.59
C ILE A 334 12.62 -2.85 -26.36
N THR A 335 11.98 -1.79 -26.86
CA THR A 335 12.47 -0.43 -26.67
C THR A 335 11.53 0.35 -25.77
N LEU A 336 12.01 0.70 -24.59
CA LEU A 336 11.35 1.63 -23.68
C LEU A 336 11.90 3.04 -23.92
N TYR A 337 11.02 3.98 -24.25
CA TYR A 337 11.34 5.39 -24.42
C TYR A 337 11.19 6.13 -23.10
N VAL A 338 12.31 6.52 -22.51
CA VAL A 338 12.35 7.26 -21.24
C VAL A 338 12.54 8.74 -21.53
N THR A 339 11.51 9.55 -21.26
CA THR A 339 11.59 11.00 -21.42
C THR A 339 11.93 11.69 -20.11
N GLU A 340 13.07 12.38 -20.11
CA GLU A 340 13.64 13.13 -19.00
C GLU A 340 13.47 14.64 -19.17
N TYR A 341 12.99 15.29 -18.12
CA TYR A 341 12.95 16.73 -17.99
C TYR A 341 13.45 17.16 -16.60
N LYS A 342 14.46 18.03 -16.57
CA LYS A 342 15.08 18.57 -15.33
C LYS A 342 15.55 17.48 -14.34
N GLY A 343 16.04 16.35 -14.85
CA GLY A 343 16.59 15.25 -14.05
C GLY A 343 15.55 14.29 -13.46
N LEU A 344 14.30 14.38 -13.93
CA LEU A 344 13.18 13.51 -13.57
C LEU A 344 12.59 12.88 -14.82
N ILE A 345 12.08 11.66 -14.69
CA ILE A 345 11.31 10.98 -15.72
C ILE A 345 9.90 11.56 -15.69
N VAL A 346 9.44 12.07 -16.83
CA VAL A 346 8.10 12.68 -16.99
C VAL A 346 7.23 11.90 -17.96
N LYS A 347 7.81 11.01 -18.77
CA LYS A 347 7.08 10.07 -19.61
C LYS A 347 7.89 8.79 -19.81
N LEU A 348 7.22 7.65 -19.76
CA LEU A 348 7.68 6.32 -20.16
C LEU A 348 6.73 5.83 -21.25
N GLU A 349 7.27 5.31 -22.33
CA GLU A 349 6.47 4.78 -23.44
C GLU A 349 7.11 3.48 -23.95
N LEU A 350 6.27 2.49 -24.19
CA LEU A 350 6.64 1.20 -24.75
C LEU A 350 5.59 0.81 -25.78
N GLU A 351 6.06 0.37 -26.95
CA GLU A 351 5.23 -0.24 -28.00
C GLU A 351 5.97 -1.49 -28.47
N LYS A 352 5.27 -2.63 -28.48
CA LYS A 352 5.89 -3.91 -28.84
C LYS A 352 4.87 -4.88 -29.41
N GLU A 353 5.20 -5.42 -30.57
CA GLU A 353 4.53 -6.59 -31.12
C GLU A 353 5.26 -7.89 -30.72
N PHE A 354 4.51 -8.91 -30.29
CA PHE A 354 5.01 -10.26 -30.04
C PHE A 354 3.98 -11.32 -30.42
N GLU A 355 4.42 -12.58 -30.53
CA GLU A 355 3.57 -13.71 -30.95
C GLU A 355 3.16 -14.53 -29.73
N VAL A 356 1.86 -14.76 -29.56
CA VAL A 356 1.27 -15.61 -28.51
C VAL A 356 0.29 -16.57 -29.18
N TYR A 357 0.45 -17.88 -29.00
CA TYR A 357 -0.39 -18.91 -29.65
C TYR A 357 -0.57 -18.72 -31.18
N ASP A 358 0.50 -18.40 -31.90
CA ASP A 358 0.48 -18.09 -33.35
C ASP A 358 -0.38 -16.85 -33.73
N GLN A 359 -0.74 -16.01 -32.76
CA GLN A 359 -1.41 -14.72 -32.96
C GLN A 359 -0.44 -13.57 -32.67
N MET A 360 -0.49 -12.52 -33.51
CA MET A 360 0.24 -11.28 -33.24
C MET A 360 -0.51 -10.46 -32.19
N VAL A 361 0.22 -10.08 -31.16
CA VAL A 361 -0.25 -9.27 -30.04
C VAL A 361 0.52 -7.96 -30.02
N GLU A 362 -0.17 -6.84 -29.96
CA GLU A 362 0.40 -5.49 -29.84
C GLU A 362 0.23 -5.00 -28.40
N LEU A 363 1.34 -4.65 -27.75
CA LEU A 363 1.38 -4.08 -26.42
C LEU A 363 1.78 -2.60 -26.51
N MET A 364 0.94 -1.73 -25.96
CA MET A 364 1.26 -0.32 -25.72
C MET A 364 1.19 -0.02 -24.22
N LEU A 365 2.17 0.72 -23.72
CA LEU A 365 2.21 1.23 -22.35
C LEU A 365 2.71 2.67 -22.36
N GLU A 366 1.93 3.59 -21.80
CA GLU A 366 2.34 4.96 -21.53
C GLU A 366 2.15 5.29 -20.03
N ILE A 367 3.19 5.86 -19.42
CA ILE A 367 3.09 6.48 -18.09
C ILE A 367 3.61 7.90 -18.21
N SER A 368 2.81 8.90 -17.88
CA SER A 368 3.23 10.30 -17.99
C SER A 368 2.79 11.14 -16.79
N SER A 369 3.56 12.21 -16.53
CA SER A 369 3.23 13.24 -15.55
C SER A 369 3.42 14.63 -16.15
N ASN A 370 2.41 15.48 -16.01
CA ASN A 370 2.39 16.83 -16.55
C ASN A 370 2.78 17.89 -15.49
N ASP A 371 3.04 17.51 -14.24
CA ASP A 371 3.50 18.41 -13.17
C ASP A 371 4.89 18.01 -12.66
N ILE A 372 5.90 18.78 -13.05
CA ILE A 372 7.29 18.55 -12.63
C ILE A 372 7.56 18.89 -11.16
N ASP A 373 6.71 19.70 -10.53
CA ASP A 373 6.88 20.11 -9.13
C ASP A 373 6.29 19.06 -8.19
N ASN A 374 5.17 18.43 -8.56
CA ASN A 374 4.59 17.27 -7.89
C ASN A 374 4.15 16.22 -8.93
N LEU A 375 4.91 15.14 -9.10
CA LEU A 375 4.68 14.18 -10.18
C LEU A 375 3.32 13.47 -10.07
N ILE A 376 2.81 13.32 -8.85
CA ILE A 376 1.51 12.67 -8.59
C ILE A 376 0.29 13.58 -8.82
N ASN A 377 0.48 14.88 -9.07
CA ASN A 377 -0.62 15.85 -9.18
C ASN A 377 -1.34 15.87 -10.53
N ASP A 378 -0.72 15.36 -11.58
CA ASP A 378 -1.29 15.27 -12.93
C ASP A 378 -0.55 14.14 -13.64
N PHE A 379 -1.08 12.92 -13.52
CA PHE A 379 -0.49 11.74 -14.12
C PHE A 379 -1.49 10.95 -14.94
N LYS A 380 -0.95 10.19 -15.89
CA LYS A 380 -1.68 9.26 -16.75
C LYS A 380 -0.93 7.94 -16.82
N PHE A 381 -1.66 6.86 -16.84
CA PHE A 381 -1.23 5.51 -17.13
C PHE A 381 -2.18 4.94 -18.17
N ASP A 382 -1.65 4.54 -19.31
CA ASP A 382 -2.40 3.84 -20.35
C ASP A 382 -1.69 2.52 -20.63
N PHE A 383 -2.47 1.45 -20.66
CA PHE A 383 -2.03 0.14 -21.09
C PHE A 383 -3.03 -0.38 -22.10
N GLU A 384 -2.54 -0.93 -23.21
CA GLU A 384 -3.36 -1.54 -24.25
C GLU A 384 -2.68 -2.82 -24.73
N LEU A 385 -3.48 -3.86 -24.88
CA LEU A 385 -3.09 -5.15 -25.42
C LEU A 385 -4.11 -5.53 -26.49
N ASP A 386 -3.72 -5.47 -27.76
CA ASP A 386 -4.55 -5.89 -28.90
C ASP A 386 -4.10 -7.28 -29.37
N ALA A 387 -5.04 -8.22 -29.43
CA ALA A 387 -4.84 -9.54 -29.99
C ALA A 387 -6.00 -9.87 -30.95
N GLY A 388 -5.72 -9.94 -32.25
CA GLY A 388 -6.70 -10.38 -33.24
C GLY A 388 -7.94 -9.48 -33.38
N GLY A 389 -7.84 -8.19 -33.05
CA GLY A 389 -8.97 -7.24 -33.08
C GLY A 389 -9.78 -7.19 -31.79
N GLU A 390 -9.32 -7.89 -30.76
CA GLU A 390 -9.80 -7.78 -29.39
C GLU A 390 -8.82 -6.96 -28.57
N THR A 391 -9.30 -5.91 -27.91
CA THR A 391 -8.45 -4.99 -27.15
C THR A 391 -8.78 -5.07 -25.66
N LEU A 392 -7.78 -5.43 -24.85
CA LEU A 392 -7.77 -5.19 -23.41
C LEU A 392 -7.10 -3.84 -23.17
N ALA A 393 -7.79 -2.90 -22.51
CA ALA A 393 -7.23 -1.59 -22.24
C ALA A 393 -7.46 -1.14 -20.79
N ILE A 394 -6.47 -0.50 -20.19
CA ILE A 394 -6.54 0.13 -18.87
C ILE A 394 -6.09 1.58 -19.02
N GLU A 395 -6.99 2.52 -18.77
CA GLU A 395 -6.70 3.96 -18.74
C GLU A 395 -6.91 4.48 -17.34
N LEU A 396 -5.86 4.97 -16.69
CA LEU A 396 -5.91 5.65 -15.40
C LEU A 396 -5.38 7.07 -15.56
N SER A 397 -6.15 8.05 -15.13
CA SER A 397 -5.72 9.44 -15.05
C SER A 397 -6.10 10.04 -13.72
N SER A 398 -5.23 10.87 -13.15
CA SER A 398 -5.53 11.57 -11.91
C SER A 398 -4.96 12.98 -11.94
N LYS A 399 -5.75 13.94 -11.45
CA LYS A 399 -5.39 15.36 -11.37
C LYS A 399 -5.80 15.96 -10.04
N GLY A 400 -5.02 16.91 -9.54
CA GLY A 400 -5.34 17.63 -8.31
C GLY A 400 -4.14 18.03 -7.48
N ASN A 401 -4.39 18.40 -6.23
CA ASN A 401 -3.38 18.68 -5.22
C ASN A 401 -3.22 17.47 -4.30
N HIS A 402 -2.72 16.36 -4.84
CA HIS A 402 -2.53 15.13 -4.06
C HIS A 402 -1.51 15.31 -2.93
N VAL A 403 -0.56 16.22 -3.08
CA VAL A 403 0.16 16.82 -1.95
C VAL A 403 -0.57 18.11 -1.56
N PRO A 404 -1.12 18.23 -0.34
CA PRO A 404 -1.90 19.41 0.03
C PRO A 404 -1.15 20.73 -0.19
N GLN A 405 -1.69 21.61 -1.03
CA GLN A 405 -1.09 22.91 -1.32
C GLN A 405 -1.89 24.00 -0.62
N LYS A 406 -1.22 24.78 0.25
CA LYS A 406 -1.87 25.82 1.08
C LYS A 406 -3.02 25.26 1.95
N GLY A 407 -2.96 23.99 2.33
CA GLY A 407 -3.96 23.31 3.16
C GLY A 407 -5.16 22.77 2.37
N LEU A 408 -5.07 22.68 1.05
CA LEU A 408 -6.11 22.09 0.21
C LEU A 408 -5.57 20.84 -0.48
N TYR A 409 -6.21 19.70 -0.23
CA TYR A 409 -6.08 18.49 -1.04
C TYR A 409 -7.25 18.43 -2.00
N THR A 410 -6.98 18.08 -3.26
CA THR A 410 -8.02 17.83 -4.26
C THR A 410 -7.62 16.62 -5.08
N ASP A 411 -8.57 15.78 -5.44
CA ASP A 411 -8.42 14.60 -6.29
C ASP A 411 -9.54 14.57 -7.33
N ASP A 412 -9.18 14.29 -8.57
CA ASP A 412 -10.05 13.95 -9.69
C ASP A 412 -9.38 12.79 -10.42
N THR A 413 -9.78 11.57 -10.08
CA THR A 413 -9.24 10.32 -10.58
C THR A 413 -10.27 9.57 -11.40
N ARG A 414 -9.83 9.04 -12.55
CA ARG A 414 -10.66 8.23 -13.43
C ARG A 414 -9.88 7.01 -13.91
N LEU A 415 -10.46 5.83 -13.74
CA LEU A 415 -9.98 4.54 -14.23
C LEU A 415 -11.03 3.95 -15.18
N VAL A 416 -10.58 3.45 -16.33
CA VAL A 416 -11.38 2.67 -17.29
C VAL A 416 -10.65 1.37 -17.56
N VAL A 417 -11.34 0.26 -17.39
CA VAL A 417 -10.89 -1.06 -17.83
C VAL A 417 -11.84 -1.53 -18.92
N ARG A 418 -11.31 -1.82 -20.10
CA ARG A 418 -12.04 -2.39 -21.23
C ARG A 418 -11.58 -3.82 -21.40
N ILE A 419 -12.52 -4.76 -21.24
CA ILE A 419 -12.29 -6.19 -21.44
C ILE A 419 -13.06 -6.58 -22.70
N PRO A 420 -12.46 -7.33 -23.64
CA PRO A 420 -13.17 -7.82 -24.81
C PRO A 420 -14.47 -8.51 -24.43
N TYR A 421 -15.54 -8.24 -25.19
CA TYR A 421 -16.88 -8.84 -25.03
C TYR A 421 -17.67 -8.46 -23.76
N GLU A 422 -17.09 -7.67 -22.86
CA GLU A 422 -17.72 -7.21 -21.62
C GLU A 422 -18.02 -5.71 -21.66
N ASP A 423 -18.87 -5.25 -20.74
CA ASP A 423 -19.06 -3.82 -20.52
C ASP A 423 -17.81 -3.19 -19.87
N ASN A 424 -17.56 -1.91 -20.17
CA ASN A 424 -16.43 -1.20 -19.57
C ASN A 424 -16.65 -1.03 -18.06
N LEU A 425 -15.65 -1.44 -17.27
CA LEU A 425 -15.57 -1.09 -15.86
C LEU A 425 -14.99 0.32 -15.74
N ILE A 426 -15.74 1.23 -15.11
CA ILE A 426 -15.36 2.63 -14.97
C ILE A 426 -15.42 3.01 -13.49
N PHE A 427 -14.29 3.50 -12.97
CA PHE A 427 -14.19 4.09 -11.65
C PHE A 427 -13.89 5.60 -11.77
N GLU A 428 -14.66 6.41 -11.07
CA GLU A 428 -14.54 7.87 -11.00
C GLU A 428 -14.47 8.28 -9.52
N SER A 429 -13.51 9.13 -9.18
CA SER A 429 -13.27 9.61 -7.82
C SER A 429 -13.01 11.10 -7.84
N GLU A 430 -13.77 11.83 -7.02
CA GLU A 430 -13.55 13.24 -6.72
C GLU A 430 -13.48 13.41 -5.21
N CYS A 431 -12.46 14.11 -4.69
CA CYS A 431 -12.31 14.32 -3.26
C CYS A 431 -11.59 15.63 -2.96
N ASP A 432 -12.22 16.49 -2.16
CA ASP A 432 -11.67 17.75 -1.68
C ASP A 432 -11.56 17.72 -0.16
N VAL A 433 -10.37 18.04 0.37
CA VAL A 433 -10.14 18.23 1.81
C VAL A 433 -9.53 19.60 2.04
N ASP A 434 -10.27 20.45 2.76
CA ASP A 434 -9.80 21.76 3.22
C ASP A 434 -9.34 21.64 4.68
N LEU A 435 -8.04 21.46 4.88
CA LEU A 435 -7.42 21.29 6.20
C LEU A 435 -7.59 22.53 7.10
N LYS A 436 -7.84 23.70 6.52
CA LYS A 436 -8.03 24.96 7.28
C LYS A 436 -9.47 25.12 7.74
N LYS A 437 -10.43 24.74 6.90
CA LYS A 437 -11.85 24.73 7.27
C LYS A 437 -12.25 23.47 8.04
N GLY A 438 -11.46 22.41 7.93
CA GLY A 438 -11.74 21.11 8.50
C GLY A 438 -12.94 20.45 7.83
N THR A 439 -13.02 20.52 6.50
CA THR A 439 -14.11 19.94 5.70
C THR A 439 -13.57 18.90 4.72
N ILE A 440 -14.42 17.93 4.42
CA ILE A 440 -14.19 16.91 3.39
C ILE A 440 -15.47 16.75 2.58
N ASP A 441 -15.34 16.73 1.27
CA ASP A 441 -16.43 16.57 0.32
C ASP A 441 -15.95 15.70 -0.84
N GLY A 442 -16.79 14.81 -1.37
CA GLY A 442 -16.38 13.98 -2.49
C GLY A 442 -17.44 13.02 -2.99
N SER A 443 -17.06 12.32 -4.06
CA SER A 443 -17.86 11.25 -4.63
C SER A 443 -16.98 10.15 -5.22
N TYR A 444 -17.37 8.89 -5.01
CA TYR A 444 -16.79 7.73 -5.67
C TYR A 444 -17.86 7.02 -6.47
N LYS A 445 -17.54 6.56 -7.67
CA LYS A 445 -18.48 5.87 -8.54
C LYS A 445 -17.79 4.74 -9.27
N LEU A 446 -18.31 3.53 -9.11
CA LEU A 446 -17.91 2.34 -9.86
C LEU A 446 -19.09 1.88 -10.72
N ARG A 447 -18.89 1.64 -12.01
CA ARG A 447 -19.95 1.17 -12.91
C ARG A 447 -19.45 0.18 -13.94
N GLU A 448 -20.35 -0.70 -14.36
CA GLU A 448 -20.21 -1.68 -15.42
C GLU A 448 -21.55 -1.70 -16.18
N GLY A 449 -21.55 -1.22 -17.42
CA GLY A 449 -22.79 -1.05 -18.20
C GLY A 449 -23.78 -0.09 -17.52
N GLU A 450 -25.00 -0.57 -17.30
CA GLU A 450 -26.06 0.14 -16.56
C GLU A 450 -26.00 -0.07 -15.04
N SER A 451 -25.18 -1.02 -14.57
CA SER A 451 -25.03 -1.33 -13.15
C SER A 451 -23.92 -0.51 -12.51
N GLY A 452 -24.04 -0.20 -11.22
CA GLY A 452 -22.98 0.51 -10.52
C GLY A 452 -23.30 0.92 -9.10
N ILE A 453 -22.27 1.36 -8.39
CA ILE A 453 -22.34 1.87 -7.03
C ILE A 453 -21.77 3.29 -7.03
N LYS A 454 -22.52 4.24 -6.47
CA LYS A 454 -22.07 5.61 -6.23
C LYS A 454 -22.11 5.90 -4.74
N LEU A 455 -21.05 6.48 -4.21
CA LEU A 455 -20.94 7.04 -2.87
C LEU A 455 -20.77 8.55 -3.02
N ASP A 456 -21.66 9.34 -2.43
CA ASP A 456 -21.50 10.78 -2.24
C ASP A 456 -21.28 11.02 -0.74
N PHE A 457 -20.34 11.89 -0.37
CA PHE A 457 -20.09 12.20 1.03
C PHE A 457 -19.72 13.66 1.24
N SER A 458 -20.13 14.20 2.39
CA SER A 458 -19.65 15.48 2.91
C SER A 458 -19.58 15.43 4.42
N GLY A 459 -18.70 16.25 5.00
CA GLY A 459 -18.61 16.37 6.44
C GLY A 459 -17.35 17.07 6.95
N LYS A 460 -16.93 16.68 8.15
CA LYS A 460 -15.81 17.28 8.88
C LYS A 460 -14.56 16.43 8.78
N TYR A 461 -13.42 17.11 8.72
CA TYR A 461 -12.09 16.52 8.68
C TYR A 461 -11.17 17.21 9.69
N ILE A 462 -10.73 16.49 10.70
CA ILE A 462 -9.84 17.02 11.75
C ILE A 462 -8.65 16.10 11.90
N ASN A 463 -7.44 16.64 11.80
CA ASN A 463 -6.21 15.84 11.87
C ASN A 463 -5.21 16.29 12.96
N SER A 464 -5.57 17.28 13.78
CA SER A 464 -4.64 17.94 14.72
C SER A 464 -4.20 17.11 15.93
N LYS A 465 -4.97 16.08 16.34
CA LYS A 465 -4.72 15.25 17.54
C LYS A 465 -4.99 13.77 17.28
N GLY A 466 -4.86 13.34 16.04
CA GLY A 466 -5.51 12.15 15.51
C GLY A 466 -6.36 12.55 14.31
N LEU A 467 -6.70 11.56 13.48
CA LEU A 467 -7.56 11.72 12.30
C LEU A 467 -8.99 11.41 12.72
N ASP A 468 -9.87 12.40 12.64
CA ASP A 468 -11.30 12.33 12.95
C ASP A 468 -12.06 12.83 11.71
N ILE A 469 -12.75 11.92 11.05
CA ILE A 469 -13.56 12.16 9.86
C ILE A 469 -15.00 11.88 10.25
N SER A 470 -15.85 12.90 10.21
CA SER A 470 -17.28 12.79 10.53
C SER A 470 -18.09 13.18 9.31
N LEU A 471 -18.60 12.18 8.58
CA LEU A 471 -19.44 12.34 7.39
C LEU A 471 -20.90 12.30 7.82
N ASP A 472 -21.54 13.46 7.91
CA ASP A 472 -22.93 13.61 8.35
C ASP A 472 -23.95 13.51 7.20
N ASP A 473 -23.51 13.63 5.95
CA ASP A 473 -24.29 13.30 4.76
C ASP A 473 -23.52 12.31 3.88
N VAL A 474 -23.87 11.03 4.00
CA VAL A 474 -23.40 9.95 3.14
C VAL A 474 -24.57 9.44 2.31
N GLY A 475 -24.44 9.42 0.99
CA GLY A 475 -25.39 8.84 0.05
C GLY A 475 -24.78 7.68 -0.72
N ILE A 476 -25.32 6.48 -0.58
CA ILE A 476 -24.96 5.31 -1.38
C ILE A 476 -26.09 5.03 -2.37
N THR A 477 -25.78 4.99 -3.65
CA THR A 477 -26.71 4.60 -4.72
C THR A 477 -26.20 3.33 -5.39
N VAL A 478 -26.95 2.25 -5.30
CA VAL A 478 -26.69 1.00 -6.00
C VAL A 478 -27.70 0.88 -7.14
N SER A 479 -27.21 0.85 -8.37
CA SER A 479 -28.03 0.70 -9.58
C SER A 479 -27.80 -0.69 -10.15
N SER A 480 -28.88 -1.44 -10.38
CA SER A 480 -28.85 -2.72 -11.10
C SER A 480 -30.15 -2.87 -11.89
N TYR A 481 -30.18 -3.65 -12.96
CA TYR A 481 -31.46 -3.90 -13.64
C TYR A 481 -32.35 -4.79 -12.76
N PRO A 482 -33.63 -4.43 -12.44
CA PRO A 482 -34.44 -3.33 -12.98
C PRO A 482 -34.65 -2.10 -12.05
N GLY A 483 -33.83 -1.88 -11.02
CA GLY A 483 -34.09 -0.86 -9.99
C GLY A 483 -32.87 -0.23 -9.33
N THR A 484 -33.10 0.86 -8.59
CA THR A 484 -32.05 1.58 -7.87
C THR A 484 -32.34 1.58 -6.38
N ILE A 485 -31.35 1.21 -5.58
CA ILE A 485 -31.38 1.32 -4.12
C ILE A 485 -30.60 2.57 -3.71
N LYS A 486 -31.20 3.41 -2.87
CA LYS A 486 -30.58 4.61 -2.31
C LYS A 486 -30.57 4.51 -0.80
N ILE A 487 -29.39 4.60 -0.20
CA ILE A 487 -29.15 4.61 1.25
C ILE A 487 -28.59 5.98 1.61
N ARG A 488 -29.10 6.59 2.67
CA ARG A 488 -28.55 7.79 3.28
C ARG A 488 -28.21 7.52 4.72
N GLY A 489 -27.15 8.12 5.22
CA GLY A 489 -26.69 7.91 6.58
C GLY A 489 -25.50 8.78 6.96
N SER A 490 -24.85 8.39 8.04
CA SER A 490 -23.59 8.97 8.49
C SER A 490 -22.52 7.92 8.64
N ILE A 491 -21.26 8.33 8.50
CA ILE A 491 -20.08 7.50 8.76
C ILE A 491 -19.07 8.34 9.54
N ASP A 492 -18.64 7.83 10.69
CA ASP A 492 -17.57 8.42 11.50
C ASP A 492 -16.36 7.48 11.51
N PHE A 493 -15.19 8.04 11.23
CA PHE A 493 -13.91 7.34 11.34
C PHE A 493 -12.97 8.12 12.27
N LYS A 494 -12.34 7.40 13.20
CA LYS A 494 -11.38 7.98 14.15
C LYS A 494 -10.12 7.13 14.23
N LEU A 495 -8.96 7.75 14.14
CA LEU A 495 -7.67 7.13 14.37
C LEU A 495 -6.84 8.04 15.28
N ALA A 496 -6.45 7.53 16.44
CA ALA A 496 -5.69 8.30 17.41
C ALA A 496 -4.49 7.49 17.94
N LYS A 497 -3.43 8.22 18.30
CA LYS A 497 -2.25 7.66 18.96
C LYS A 497 -2.57 7.33 20.43
N GLY A 498 -2.02 6.21 20.89
CA GLY A 498 -2.27 5.65 22.22
C GLY A 498 -3.34 4.56 22.18
N ALA A 499 -3.26 3.65 23.13
CA ALA A 499 -4.28 2.65 23.41
C ALA A 499 -5.06 3.01 24.67
N GLN A 500 -6.27 2.47 24.79
CA GLN A 500 -6.87 2.31 26.11
C GLN A 500 -5.93 1.42 26.95
N LYS A 501 -5.60 1.80 28.18
CA LYS A 501 -4.71 0.99 29.05
C LYS A 501 -5.47 -0.12 29.74
N ASP A 502 -4.78 -1.22 30.07
CA ASP A 502 -5.36 -2.44 30.66
C ASP A 502 -6.48 -3.05 29.79
N LEU A 503 -6.21 -3.20 28.48
CA LEU A 503 -7.19 -3.65 27.49
C LEU A 503 -7.87 -4.97 27.86
N ILE A 504 -7.11 -5.88 28.47
CA ILE A 504 -7.55 -7.23 28.81
C ILE A 504 -7.76 -7.33 30.33
N LYS A 505 -8.72 -6.57 30.87
CA LYS A 505 -9.42 -6.92 32.11
C LYS A 505 -10.68 -7.70 31.74
N ILE A 506 -10.47 -8.83 31.08
CA ILE A 506 -11.56 -9.70 30.62
C ILE A 506 -12.20 -10.41 31.82
N GLY A 507 -13.49 -10.70 31.68
CA GLY A 507 -14.25 -11.46 32.67
C GLY A 507 -13.79 -12.91 32.75
N GLU A 508 -14.67 -13.78 33.24
CA GLU A 508 -14.38 -15.20 33.30
C GLU A 508 -14.18 -15.79 31.88
N LYS A 509 -13.28 -16.77 31.77
CA LYS A 509 -12.90 -17.40 30.50
C LYS A 509 -13.42 -18.82 30.44
N GLN A 510 -13.84 -19.24 29.25
CA GLN A 510 -14.21 -20.62 28.96
C GLN A 510 -13.40 -21.17 27.79
N TYR A 511 -12.65 -22.25 28.00
CA TYR A 511 -11.78 -22.86 26.98
C TYR A 511 -12.56 -23.87 26.14
N ILE A 512 -13.36 -23.36 25.20
CA ILE A 512 -14.33 -24.17 24.44
C ILE A 512 -13.69 -25.18 23.46
N LEU A 513 -12.45 -24.94 23.02
CA LEU A 513 -11.78 -25.86 22.08
C LEU A 513 -11.24 -27.12 22.76
N ASP A 514 -11.09 -27.08 24.09
CA ASP A 514 -10.62 -28.21 24.89
C ASP A 514 -11.77 -29.11 25.37
N MET A 515 -13.02 -28.72 25.08
CA MET A 515 -14.21 -29.48 25.45
C MET A 515 -14.53 -30.58 24.43
N ASP A 516 -15.01 -31.72 24.92
CA ASP A 516 -15.67 -32.72 24.10
C ASP A 516 -17.14 -32.38 23.81
N GLU A 517 -17.81 -33.26 23.07
CA GLU A 517 -19.21 -33.11 22.67
C GLU A 517 -20.15 -32.92 23.87
N ASP A 518 -20.06 -33.81 24.86
CA ASP A 518 -20.97 -33.80 26.01
C ASP A 518 -20.77 -32.53 26.85
N GLN A 519 -19.51 -32.13 27.04
CA GLN A 519 -19.15 -30.91 27.77
C GLN A 519 -19.68 -29.64 27.09
N ILE A 520 -19.66 -29.58 25.76
CA ILE A 520 -20.21 -28.43 25.02
C ILE A 520 -21.73 -28.36 25.15
N TYR A 521 -22.42 -29.50 25.01
CA TYR A 521 -23.87 -29.53 25.19
C TYR A 521 -24.29 -29.14 26.61
N GLU A 522 -23.61 -29.65 27.63
CA GLU A 522 -23.85 -29.27 29.03
C GLU A 522 -23.64 -27.76 29.22
N TYR A 523 -22.53 -27.22 28.70
CA TYR A 523 -22.26 -25.77 28.76
C TYR A 523 -23.33 -24.93 28.03
N PHE A 524 -23.79 -25.36 26.86
CA PHE A 524 -24.83 -24.64 26.09
C PHE A 524 -26.17 -24.63 26.82
N GLU A 525 -26.51 -25.74 27.48
CA GLU A 525 -27.72 -25.87 28.29
C GLU A 525 -27.64 -25.01 29.57
N GLU A 526 -26.50 -25.06 30.29
CA GLU A 526 -26.29 -24.28 31.51
C GLU A 526 -26.32 -22.77 31.28
N GLU A 527 -25.71 -22.30 30.19
CA GLU A 527 -25.69 -20.88 29.81
C GLU A 527 -26.99 -20.42 29.10
N GLY A 528 -27.85 -21.38 28.71
CA GLY A 528 -29.09 -21.11 27.99
C GLY A 528 -28.86 -20.50 26.60
N ILE A 529 -27.79 -20.91 25.90
CA ILE A 529 -27.34 -20.29 24.65
C ILE A 529 -28.41 -20.37 23.57
N ASP A 530 -29.10 -21.51 23.44
CA ASP A 530 -30.15 -21.69 22.43
C ASP A 530 -31.34 -20.74 22.64
N ASP A 531 -31.73 -20.51 23.90
CA ASP A 531 -32.84 -19.61 24.21
C ASP A 531 -32.42 -18.15 23.98
N ARG A 532 -31.21 -17.76 24.43
CA ARG A 532 -30.64 -16.44 24.15
C ARG A 532 -30.51 -16.16 22.64
N LEU A 533 -30.11 -17.17 21.85
CA LEU A 533 -30.01 -17.06 20.39
C LEU A 533 -31.38 -16.81 19.75
N ARG A 534 -32.43 -17.49 20.21
CA ARG A 534 -33.81 -17.25 19.74
C ARG A 534 -34.29 -15.85 20.13
N GLU A 535 -34.05 -15.41 21.36
CA GLU A 535 -34.41 -14.05 21.81
C GLU A 535 -33.70 -12.97 21.00
N LEU A 536 -32.41 -13.16 20.69
CA LEU A 536 -31.63 -12.28 19.83
C LEU A 536 -32.20 -12.25 18.40
N TRP A 537 -32.51 -13.42 17.83
CA TRP A 537 -33.10 -13.55 16.50
C TRP A 537 -34.45 -12.83 16.41
N ASP A 538 -35.33 -13.02 17.39
CA ASP A 538 -36.64 -12.37 17.47
C ASP A 538 -36.51 -10.85 17.63
N SER A 539 -35.55 -10.40 18.45
CA SER A 539 -35.24 -8.98 18.62
C SER A 539 -34.73 -8.35 17.33
N PHE A 540 -33.85 -9.04 16.61
CA PHE A 540 -33.33 -8.59 15.32
C PHE A 540 -34.44 -8.50 14.27
N ASN A 541 -35.24 -9.55 14.10
CA ASN A 541 -36.38 -9.58 13.16
C ASN A 541 -37.42 -8.51 13.47
N THR A 542 -37.74 -8.31 14.75
CA THR A 542 -38.63 -7.24 15.20
C THR A 542 -38.06 -5.86 14.86
N ALA A 543 -36.75 -5.66 15.02
CA ALA A 543 -36.11 -4.37 14.72
C ALA A 543 -36.10 -4.05 13.22
N ILE A 544 -35.86 -5.04 12.36
CA ILE A 544 -35.75 -4.86 10.90
C ILE A 544 -37.05 -5.13 10.13
N GLY A 545 -38.07 -5.65 10.80
CA GLY A 545 -39.41 -5.86 10.26
C GLY A 545 -39.54 -7.02 9.27
N PHE A 546 -38.68 -8.04 9.36
CA PHE A 546 -38.93 -9.34 8.72
C PHE A 546 -39.88 -10.14 9.63
N TYR A 547 -41.18 -10.13 9.29
CA TYR A 547 -42.20 -11.00 9.90
C TYR A 547 -42.70 -12.03 8.88
#